data_AF-E4X6J5-F1
#
_entry.id   AF-E4X6J5-F1
#
_cell.length_a   1.000
_cell.length_b   1.000
_cell.length_c   1.000
_cell.angle_alpha   90.00
_cell.angle_beta   90.00
_cell.angle_gamma   90.00
#
_symmetry.space_group_name_H-M   'P 1'
#
loop_
_entity.id
_entity.type
_entity.pdbx_description
1 polymer ?
#
loop_
_entity_poly.entity_id
_entity_poly.type
_entity_poly.pdbx_seq_one_letter_code
_entity_poly.pdbx_strand_id
1 'polypeptide(L)' 'MSGRGTNSQGNDYRVTDRGFMYNNSNGSHYSHEGNHRHYVSDSGTWHHNTRTDNYSSGNYYKNTNTR' A
#
# COMPACT_ATOMS: atom_id res chain seq x y z
N MET A 1 5.52 12.59 -12.31
CA MET A 1 6.84 12.44 -11.69
C MET A 1 6.86 11.14 -10.91
N SER A 2 7.84 10.27 -11.17
CA SER A 2 8.11 9.10 -10.33
C SER A 2 9.42 9.30 -9.56
N GLY A 3 9.44 8.89 -8.29
CA GLY A 3 10.55 9.11 -7.38
C GLY A 3 10.65 7.98 -6.35
N ARG A 4 11.84 7.74 -5.83
CA ARG A 4 12.08 6.79 -4.74
C ARG A 4 13.09 7.36 -3.77
N GLY A 5 13.02 6.96 -2.51
CA GLY A 5 14.00 7.34 -1.50
C GLY A 5 13.71 6.69 -0.16
N THR A 6 14.50 7.08 0.83
CA THR A 6 14.36 6.63 2.21
C THR A 6 14.23 7.87 3.08
N ASN A 7 13.29 7.89 4.02
CA ASN A 7 13.11 9.02 4.93
C ASN A 7 14.10 8.95 6.11
N SER A 8 14.10 9.99 6.95
CA SER A 8 14.98 10.10 8.13
C SER A 8 14.78 9.00 9.17
N GLN A 9 13.67 8.24 9.08
CA GLN A 9 13.35 7.12 9.95
C GLN A 9 13.76 5.77 9.34
N GLY A 10 14.45 5.77 8.20
CA GLY A 10 14.89 4.54 7.52
C GLY A 10 13.79 3.84 6.72
N ASN A 11 12.66 4.51 6.47
CA ASN A 11 11.53 3.93 5.76
C ASN A 11 11.59 4.28 4.28
N ASP A 12 11.45 3.27 3.43
CA ASP A 12 11.51 3.44 1.99
C ASP A 12 10.17 3.93 1.44
N TYR A 13 10.22 4.87 0.52
CA TYR A 13 9.05 5.34 -0.20
C TYR A 13 9.29 5.31 -1.71
N ARG A 14 8.19 5.13 -2.44
CA ARG A 14 8.15 5.23 -3.89
C ARG A 14 6.90 5.99 -4.30
N VAL A 15 7.08 7.05 -5.06
CA VAL A 15 5.99 7.81 -5.68
C VAL A 15 5.95 7.46 -7.16
N THR A 16 4.76 7.16 -7.67
CA THR A 16 4.50 6.92 -9.09
C THR A 16 3.50 7.97 -9.60
N ASP A 17 3.29 8.04 -10.91
CA ASP A 17 2.28 8.93 -11.47
C ASP A 17 0.84 8.56 -11.05
N ARG A 18 0.65 7.37 -10.48
CA ARG A 18 -0.66 6.82 -10.09
C ARG A 18 -0.88 6.80 -8.57
N GLY A 19 0.14 7.11 -7.78
CA GLY A 19 0.08 6.86 -6.36
C GLY A 19 1.40 6.90 -5.62
N PHE A 20 1.40 6.36 -4.41
CA PHE A 20 2.59 6.24 -3.58
C PHE A 20 2.60 4.92 -2.80
N MET A 21 3.79 4.48 -2.46
CA MET A 21 4.08 3.29 -1.68
C MET A 21 5.06 3.65 -0.58
N TYR A 22 4.92 3.01 0.57
CA TYR A 22 5.73 3.20 1.75
C TYR A 22 6.02 1.84 2.37
N ASN A 23 7.28 1.56 2.66
CA ASN A 23 7.71 0.38 3.41
C ASN A 23 8.38 0.88 4.68
N ASN A 24 7.92 0.41 5.83
CA ASN A 24 8.65 0.68 7.06
C ASN A 24 9.75 -0.35 7.29
N SER A 25 10.71 -0.01 8.14
CA SER A 25 11.82 -0.90 8.55
C SER A 25 11.35 -2.19 9.22
N ASN A 26 10.12 -2.21 9.74
CA ASN A 26 9.51 -3.34 10.43
C ASN A 26 8.76 -4.28 9.47
N GLY A 27 8.96 -4.15 8.15
CA GLY A 27 8.37 -5.02 7.13
C GLY A 27 6.90 -4.72 6.80
N SER A 28 6.30 -3.68 7.39
CA SER A 28 4.97 -3.23 7.00
C SER A 28 5.01 -2.40 5.71
N HIS A 29 4.02 -2.60 4.85
CA HIS A 29 3.87 -1.91 3.58
C HIS A 29 2.55 -1.16 3.56
N TYR A 30 2.55 0.08 3.05
CA TYR A 30 1.36 0.83 2.72
C TYR A 30 1.46 1.27 1.25
N SER A 31 0.36 1.18 0.51
CA SER A 31 0.30 1.76 -0.82
C SER A 31 -1.06 2.37 -1.11
N HIS A 32 -1.03 3.44 -1.89
CA HIS A 32 -2.21 4.12 -2.38
C HIS A 32 -2.07 4.33 -3.88
N GLU A 33 -2.94 3.72 -4.67
CA GLU A 33 -2.98 3.86 -6.13
C GLU A 33 -4.41 4.15 -6.59
N GLY A 34 -4.66 5.36 -7.10
CA GLY A 34 -5.99 5.81 -7.50
C GLY A 34 -7.01 5.68 -6.35
N ASN A 35 -7.98 4.77 -6.49
CA ASN A 35 -9.01 4.53 -5.48
C ASN A 35 -8.68 3.38 -4.52
N HIS A 36 -7.50 2.78 -4.64
CA HIS A 36 -7.13 1.62 -3.85
C HIS A 36 -6.13 2.05 -2.77
N ARG A 37 -6.37 1.60 -1.54
CA ARG A 37 -5.46 1.71 -0.40
C ARG A 37 -5.16 0.31 0.08
N HIS A 38 -3.88 -0.03 0.23
CA HIS A 38 -3.44 -1.32 0.74
C HIS A 38 -2.53 -1.09 1.95
N TYR A 39 -2.61 -1.99 2.90
CA TYR A 39 -1.67 -2.08 4.00
C TYR A 39 -1.40 -3.54 4.33
N VAL A 40 -0.13 -3.85 4.52
CA VAL A 40 0.37 -5.17 4.89
C VAL A 40 1.25 -4.98 6.12
N SER A 41 1.06 -5.84 7.10
CA SER A 41 1.88 -5.91 8.31
C SER A 41 1.89 -7.36 8.80
N ASP A 42 2.76 -7.67 9.76
CA ASP A 42 2.76 -8.97 10.43
C ASP A 42 1.44 -9.26 11.15
N SER A 43 0.74 -8.20 11.60
CA SER A 43 -0.58 -8.32 12.22
C SER A 43 -1.73 -8.55 11.23
N GLY A 44 -1.45 -8.48 9.92
CA GLY A 44 -2.42 -8.75 8.87
C GLY A 44 -2.36 -7.76 7.71
N THR A 45 -3.23 -8.04 6.73
CA THR A 45 -3.38 -7.26 5.51
C THR A 45 -4.78 -6.67 5.44
N TRP A 46 -4.89 -5.39 5.07
CA TRP A 46 -6.16 -4.74 4.74
C TRP A 46 -6.10 -3.97 3.43
N HIS A 47 -7.27 -3.78 2.84
CA HIS A 47 -7.47 -2.96 1.68
C HIS A 47 -8.79 -2.20 1.75
N HIS A 48 -8.78 -1.03 1.14
CA HIS A 48 -9.95 -0.18 0.98
C HIS A 48 -10.01 0.33 -0.45
N ASN A 49 -11.11 0.03 -1.15
CA ASN A 49 -11.46 0.69 -2.41
C ASN A 49 -12.37 1.88 -2.14
N THR A 50 -11.80 3.08 -2.17
CA THR A 50 -12.49 4.34 -1.88
C THR A 50 -13.54 4.72 -2.93
N ARG A 51 -13.53 4.09 -4.12
CA ARG A 51 -14.56 4.33 -5.15
C ARG A 51 -15.89 3.70 -4.79
N THR A 52 -15.84 2.54 -4.15
CA THR A 52 -17.02 1.73 -3.81
C THR A 52 -17.25 1.63 -2.31
N ASP A 53 -16.42 2.32 -1.51
CA ASP A 53 -16.40 2.26 -0.05
C ASP A 53 -16.30 0.81 0.49
N ASN A 54 -15.55 -0.05 -0.22
CA ASN A 54 -15.46 -1.47 0.09
C ASN A 54 -14.17 -1.79 0.87
N TYR A 55 -14.34 -2.49 1.98
CA TYR A 55 -13.27 -2.90 2.89
C TYR A 55 -13.08 -4.41 2.88
N SER A 56 -11.83 -4.82 2.97
CA SER A 56 -11.47 -6.23 2.94
C SER A 56 -10.14 -6.46 3.65
N SER A 57 -10.01 -7.62 4.30
CA SER A 57 -8.86 -7.95 5.12
C SER A 57 -8.55 -9.45 5.07
N GLY A 58 -7.29 -9.82 5.28
CA GLY A 58 -6.82 -11.21 5.38
C GLY A 58 -5.69 -11.58 4.39
N ASN A 59 -5.02 -12.70 4.65
CA ASN A 59 -3.85 -13.18 3.89
C ASN A 59 -4.13 -13.50 2.41
N TYR A 60 -5.39 -13.58 2.00
CA TYR A 60 -5.81 -13.90 0.63
C TYR A 60 -5.90 -12.69 -0.31
N TYR A 61 -5.41 -11.51 0.09
CA TYR A 61 -5.58 -10.27 -0.66
C TYR A 61 -4.71 -10.11 -1.93
N LYS A 62 -3.98 -11.15 -2.35
CA LYS A 62 -3.22 -11.12 -3.61
C LYS A 62 -4.10 -11.01 -4.88
N ASN A 63 -5.42 -11.22 -4.76
CA ASN A 63 -6.34 -11.39 -5.91
C ASN A 63 -7.35 -10.27 -6.19
N THR A 64 -7.26 -9.13 -5.52
CA THR A 64 -8.19 -8.00 -5.77
C THR A 64 -7.57 -6.89 -6.61
N ASN A 65 -6.28 -7.01 -6.93
CA ASN A 65 -5.57 -6.16 -7.88
C ASN A 65 -5.43 -6.81 -9.28
N THR A 66 -5.99 -8.00 -9.48
CA THR A 66 -6.23 -8.56 -10.81
C THR A 66 -7.47 -7.90 -11.38
N ARG A 67 -7.25 -6.89 -12.22
CA ARG A 67 -8.21 -6.47 -13.25
C ARG A 67 -8.39 -7.58 -14.29
#